data_AF-A0AA88Z1W8-F1
#
_entry.id   AF-A0AA88Z1W8-F1
#
_cell.length_a   1.000
_cell.length_b   1.000
_cell.length_c   1.000
_cell.angle_alpha   90.00
_cell.angle_beta   90.00
_cell.angle_gamma   90.00
#
_symmetry.space_group_name_H-M   'P 1'
#
loop_
_entity.id
_entity.type
_entity.pdbx_description
1 polymer ?
#
loop_
_entity_poly.entity_id
_entity_poly.type
_entity_poly.pdbx_seq_one_letter_code
_entity_poly.pdbx_strand_id
1 'polypeptide(L)'
;MNHPVRYVVCAAMLALSVSAHAETTLTSAQCHDYPFVHTKGPVSHRQLVNELNELESVGYNPSSGDESSYPDDIDSAQARLMQKYQHDCAGAANTVASNGN
;
A
#
# COMPACT_ATOMS: atom_id res chain seq x y z
N MET A 1 -27.99 13.91 46.67
CA MET A 1 -26.52 14.01 46.64
C MET A 1 -25.95 12.70 46.09
N ASN A 2 -26.17 12.38 44.80
CA ASN A 2 -25.86 11.02 44.28
C ASN A 2 -25.16 11.08 42.90
N HIS A 3 -24.21 12.01 42.73
CA HIS A 3 -23.40 12.11 41.51
C HIS A 3 -22.01 11.44 41.54
N PRO A 4 -21.37 11.09 42.69
CA PRO A 4 -19.97 10.65 42.64
C PRO A 4 -19.80 9.24 42.04
N VAL A 5 -20.82 8.39 42.10
CA VAL A 5 -20.78 7.02 41.57
C VAL A 5 -20.94 6.98 40.05
N ARG A 6 -21.66 7.94 39.46
CA ARG A 6 -21.94 7.98 38.00
C ARG A 6 -20.71 8.44 37.21
N TYR A 7 -19.85 9.27 37.79
CA TYR A 7 -18.62 9.73 37.15
C TYR A 7 -17.48 8.72 37.22
N VAL A 8 -17.45 7.86 38.25
CA VAL A 8 -16.44 6.79 38.36
C VAL A 8 -16.63 5.71 37.28
N VAL A 9 -17.86 5.47 36.83
CA VAL A 9 -18.15 4.47 35.79
C VAL A 9 -17.71 4.92 34.38
N CYS A 10 -17.75 6.22 34.06
CA CYS A 10 -17.30 6.72 32.75
C CYS A 10 -15.77 6.77 32.60
N ALA A 11 -15.01 6.80 33.71
CA ALA A 11 -13.55 6.83 33.66
C ALA A 11 -12.92 5.45 33.38
N ALA A 12 -13.67 4.36 33.50
CA ALA A 12 -13.19 3.01 33.22
C ALA A 12 -13.26 2.62 31.72
N MET A 13 -13.96 3.40 30.89
CA MET A 13 -14.17 3.14 29.45
C MET A 13 -13.15 3.87 28.56
N LEU A 14 -11.88 3.93 28.96
CA LEU A 14 -10.81 4.59 28.20
C LEU A 14 -9.53 3.75 28.06
N ALA A 15 -9.58 2.44 28.33
CA ALA A 15 -8.40 1.57 28.32
C ALA A 15 -8.56 0.29 27.45
N LEU A 16 -9.16 0.42 26.27
CA LEU A 16 -8.97 -0.57 25.20
C LEU A 16 -8.04 0.04 24.14
N SER A 17 -6.78 0.15 24.52
CA SER A 17 -5.67 0.41 23.63
C SER A 17 -5.34 -0.86 22.85
N VAL A 18 -5.66 -0.88 21.56
CA VAL A 18 -4.84 -1.59 20.58
C VAL A 18 -4.40 -0.55 19.58
N SER A 19 -3.17 -0.05 19.77
CA SER A 19 -2.40 0.47 18.66
C SER A 19 -2.14 -0.74 17.76
N ALA A 20 -3.03 -0.99 16.80
CA ALA A 20 -2.65 -1.76 15.64
C ALA A 20 -1.55 -0.92 14.99
N HIS A 21 -0.31 -1.34 15.18
CA HIS A 21 0.75 -0.89 14.32
C HIS A 21 0.28 -1.28 12.92
N ALA A 22 -0.22 -0.29 12.17
CA ALA A 22 -0.44 -0.44 10.76
C ALA A 22 0.95 -0.57 10.14
N GLU A 23 1.51 -1.77 10.20
CA GLU A 23 2.29 -2.22 9.06
C GLU A 23 1.37 -1.95 7.86
N THR A 24 1.79 -1.08 6.95
CA THR A 24 1.02 -0.68 5.76
C THR A 24 0.95 -1.87 4.81
N THR A 25 0.29 -2.92 5.27
CA THR A 25 0.10 -4.18 4.57
C THR A 25 -1.19 -4.05 3.80
N LEU A 26 -1.06 -4.06 2.48
CA LEU A 26 -2.19 -4.06 1.58
C LEU A 26 -2.96 -5.37 1.76
N THR A 27 -4.28 -5.30 1.58
CA THR A 27 -5.12 -6.49 1.52
C THR A 27 -4.73 -7.35 0.32
N SER A 28 -5.05 -8.65 0.35
CA SER A 28 -4.76 -9.54 -0.79
C SER A 28 -5.36 -9.06 -2.11
N ALA A 29 -6.55 -8.45 -2.10
CA ALA A 29 -7.15 -7.87 -3.29
C ALA A 29 -6.35 -6.66 -3.81
N GLN A 30 -5.89 -5.77 -2.93
CA GLN A 30 -5.05 -4.64 -3.32
C GLN A 30 -3.69 -5.08 -3.87
N CYS A 31 -3.10 -6.15 -3.32
CA CYS A 31 -1.85 -6.74 -3.81
C CYS A 31 -1.97 -7.49 -5.15
N HIS A 32 -3.18 -7.78 -5.60
CA HIS A 32 -3.40 -8.36 -6.94
C HIS A 32 -3.46 -7.25 -8.01
N ASP A 33 -3.95 -6.08 -7.63
CA ASP A 33 -4.14 -4.94 -8.54
C ASP A 33 -2.90 -4.01 -8.60
N TYR A 34 -1.88 -4.29 -7.80
CA TYR A 34 -0.61 -3.56 -7.68
C TYR A 34 0.55 -4.54 -7.58
N PRO A 35 1.72 -4.29 -8.20
CA PRO A 35 2.00 -3.26 -9.20
C PRO A 35 1.58 -3.71 -10.61
N PHE A 36 1.62 -2.81 -11.60
CA PHE A 36 1.51 -3.09 -13.06
C PHE A 36 0.77 -4.39 -13.47
N VAL A 37 -0.56 -4.34 -13.55
CA VAL A 37 -1.36 -5.47 -14.05
C VAL A 37 -1.43 -5.46 -15.57
N HIS A 38 -0.98 -6.55 -16.20
CA HIS A 38 -1.07 -6.71 -17.64
C HIS A 38 -2.54 -6.76 -18.10
N THR A 39 -2.91 -5.83 -18.99
CA THR A 39 -4.24 -5.83 -19.59
C THR A 39 -4.31 -6.68 -20.86
N LYS A 40 -5.46 -7.30 -21.09
CA LYS A 40 -5.75 -8.03 -22.34
C LYS A 40 -6.06 -7.11 -23.54
N GLY A 41 -5.91 -5.80 -23.37
CA GLY A 41 -6.22 -4.78 -24.36
C GLY A 41 -5.45 -3.48 -24.09
N PRO A 42 -5.71 -2.40 -24.85
CA PRO A 42 -5.03 -1.13 -24.68
C PRO A 42 -5.14 -0.60 -23.24
N VAL A 43 -4.04 -0.04 -22.73
CA VAL A 43 -4.01 0.59 -21.42
C VAL A 43 -4.92 1.83 -21.44
N SER A 44 -5.83 1.91 -20.47
CA SER A 44 -6.68 3.09 -20.32
C SER A 44 -5.88 4.27 -19.74
N HIS A 45 -6.27 5.51 -20.04
CA HIS A 45 -5.58 6.69 -19.49
C HIS A 45 -5.53 6.67 -17.95
N ARG A 46 -6.61 6.26 -17.29
CA ARG A 46 -6.66 6.10 -15.83
C ARG A 46 -5.62 5.09 -15.33
N GLN A 47 -5.48 3.95 -16.01
CA GLN A 47 -4.51 2.94 -15.63
C GLN A 47 -3.08 3.44 -15.83
N LEU A 48 -2.80 4.10 -16.95
CA LEU A 48 -1.50 4.71 -17.19
C LEU A 48 -1.12 5.72 -16.10
N VAL A 49 -2.06 6.59 -15.70
CA VAL A 49 -1.82 7.57 -14.62
C VAL A 49 -1.58 6.86 -13.27
N ASN A 50 -2.30 5.77 -12.98
CA ASN A 50 -2.07 5.00 -11.77
C ASN A 50 -0.67 4.38 -11.76
N GLU A 51 -0.29 3.72 -12.86
CA GLU A 51 1.04 3.12 -13.04
C GLU A 51 2.17 4.16 -12.93
N LEU A 52 1.94 5.38 -13.46
CA LEU A 52 2.90 6.47 -13.32
C LEU A 52 3.01 6.95 -11.86
N ASN A 53 1.88 7.12 -11.17
CA ASN A 53 1.87 7.48 -9.75
C ASN A 53 2.60 6.44 -8.88
N GLU A 54 2.50 5.15 -9.22
CA GLU A 54 3.24 4.08 -8.55
C GLU A 54 4.75 4.26 -8.72
N LEU A 55 5.23 4.51 -9.94
CA LEU A 55 6.64 4.79 -10.21
C LEU A 55 7.13 6.07 -9.51
N GLU A 56 6.33 7.14 -9.55
CA GLU A 56 6.66 8.41 -8.88
C GLU A 56 6.72 8.24 -7.35
N SER A 57 5.91 7.35 -6.78
CA SER A 57 5.95 7.04 -5.33
C SER A 57 7.28 6.45 -4.87
N VAL A 58 8.06 5.88 -5.80
CA VAL A 58 9.41 5.35 -5.56
C VAL A 58 10.50 6.21 -6.21
N GLY A 59 10.17 7.46 -6.54
CA GLY A 59 11.12 8.48 -6.97
C GLY A 59 11.44 8.51 -8.46
N TYR A 60 10.62 7.88 -9.32
CA TYR A 60 10.68 8.16 -10.75
C TYR A 60 10.24 9.61 -11.03
N ASN A 61 10.88 10.28 -11.98
CA ASN A 61 10.45 11.60 -12.44
C ASN A 61 10.29 11.56 -13.97
N PRO A 62 9.06 11.55 -14.52
CA PRO A 62 8.88 11.53 -15.97
C PRO A 62 9.35 12.82 -16.66
N SER A 63 9.51 13.92 -15.91
CA SER A 63 9.97 15.21 -16.44
C SER A 63 11.50 15.36 -16.46
N SER A 64 12.25 14.40 -15.89
CA SER A 64 13.72 14.45 -15.88
C SER A 64 14.37 13.92 -17.15
N GLY A 65 13.58 13.59 -18.18
CA GLY A 65 14.04 12.94 -19.41
C GLY A 65 15.05 13.77 -20.20
N ASP A 66 16.32 13.67 -19.82
CA ASP A 66 17.41 13.72 -20.78
C ASP A 66 17.55 12.33 -21.42
N GLU A 67 17.91 12.28 -22.71
CA GLU A 67 18.08 10.98 -23.40
C GLU A 67 19.24 10.16 -22.82
N SER A 68 20.10 10.76 -21.99
CA SER A 68 21.29 10.11 -21.45
C SER A 68 21.01 9.10 -20.35
N SER A 69 19.93 9.24 -19.59
CA SER A 69 19.58 8.32 -18.50
C SER A 69 18.48 7.32 -18.85
N TYR A 70 17.90 7.39 -20.05
CA TYR A 70 16.90 6.42 -20.51
C TYR A 70 17.59 5.16 -21.09
N PRO A 71 17.21 3.94 -20.66
CA PRO A 71 16.10 3.59 -19.75
C PRO A 71 16.49 3.40 -18.27
N ASP A 72 17.75 3.62 -17.88
CA ASP A 72 18.27 3.31 -16.52
C ASP A 72 17.41 3.86 -15.37
N ASP A 73 16.86 5.08 -15.51
CA ASP A 73 16.04 5.71 -14.48
C ASP A 73 14.71 4.97 -14.25
N ILE A 74 14.05 4.52 -15.32
CA ILE A 74 12.77 3.80 -15.23
C ILE A 74 13.00 2.37 -14.72
N ASP A 75 14.07 1.70 -15.15
CA ASP A 75 14.43 0.36 -14.67
C ASP A 75 14.75 0.37 -13.17
N SER A 76 15.49 1.39 -12.73
CA SER A 76 15.81 1.60 -11.31
C SER A 76 14.54 1.87 -10.48
N ALA A 77 13.60 2.65 -11.01
CA ALA A 77 12.32 2.90 -10.34
C ALA A 77 11.47 1.64 -10.24
N GLN A 78 11.38 0.84 -11.30
CA GLN A 78 10.66 -0.44 -11.28
C GLN A 78 11.24 -1.39 -10.22
N ALA A 79 12.57 -1.49 -10.10
CA ALA A 79 13.20 -2.30 -9.07
C ALA A 79 12.80 -1.85 -7.65
N ARG A 80 12.83 -0.54 -7.37
CA ARG A 80 12.38 0.02 -6.08
C ARG A 80 10.89 -0.23 -5.84
N LEU A 81 10.07 -0.17 -6.89
CA LEU A 81 8.65 -0.47 -6.80
C LEU A 81 8.39 -1.93 -6.41
N MET A 82 9.17 -2.87 -6.96
CA MET A 82 9.04 -4.28 -6.58
C MET A 82 9.45 -4.52 -5.13
N GLN A 83 10.46 -3.80 -4.62
CA GLN A 83 10.84 -3.88 -3.21
C GLN A 83 9.72 -3.34 -2.30
N LYS A 84 9.11 -2.21 -2.68
CA LYS A 84 7.94 -1.67 -1.99
C LYS A 84 6.77 -2.65 -2.01
N TYR A 85 6.48 -3.28 -3.15
CA TYR A 85 5.47 -4.31 -3.26
C TYR A 85 5.70 -5.48 -2.31
N GLN A 86 6.93 -6.02 -2.26
CA GLN A 86 7.25 -7.13 -1.37
C GLN A 86 7.01 -6.79 0.09
N HIS A 87 7.35 -5.56 0.49
CA HIS A 87 7.09 -5.05 1.83
C HIS A 87 5.58 -4.91 2.11
N ASP A 88 4.87 -4.22 1.21
CA ASP A 88 3.46 -3.89 1.36
C ASP A 88 2.55 -5.13 1.25
N CYS A 89 2.99 -6.19 0.58
CA CYS A 89 2.22 -7.40 0.33
C CYS A 89 2.71 -8.64 1.08
N ALA A 90 3.67 -8.49 2.00
CA ALA A 90 4.18 -9.59 2.82
C ALA A 90 3.08 -10.33 3.60
N GLY A 91 2.06 -9.61 4.11
CA GLY A 91 0.93 -10.18 4.84
C GLY A 91 -0.16 -10.81 3.96
N ALA A 92 -0.26 -10.41 2.68
CA ALA A 92 -1.23 -10.93 1.73
C ALA A 92 -0.93 -12.38 1.33
N ALA A 93 0.35 -12.75 1.21
CA ALA A 93 0.78 -14.13 0.94
C ALA A 93 0.31 -15.10 2.04
N ASN A 94 0.29 -14.64 3.30
CA ASN A 94 -0.08 -15.46 4.46
C ASN A 94 -1.60 -15.66 4.59
N THR A 95 -2.42 -14.73 4.09
CA THR A 95 -3.89 -14.81 4.16
C THR A 95 -4.47 -15.76 3.11
N VAL A 96 -3.86 -15.87 1.92
CA VAL A 96 -4.25 -16.86 0.90
C VAL A 96 -4.02 -18.30 1.40
N ALA A 97 -2.95 -18.53 2.17
CA ALA A 97 -2.65 -19.83 2.75
C ALA A 97 -3.63 -20.25 3.88
N SER A 98 -4.25 -19.30 4.58
CA SER A 98 -5.14 -19.58 5.72
C SER A 98 -6.61 -19.81 5.33
N ASN A 99 -7.01 -19.49 4.09
CA ASN A 99 -8.42 -19.55 3.65
C ASN A 99 -8.74 -20.76 2.75
N GLY A 100 -7.85 -21.77 2.74
CA GLY A 100 -7.90 -22.94 1.87
C GLY A 100 -7.99 -24.29 2.60
N ASN A 101 -8.65 -24.37 3.77
CA ASN A 101 -8.91 -25.63 4.48
C ASN A 101 -10.38 -25.75 4.91
#